data_AF-A0A1U0QH92-F1
#
_entry.id   AF-A0A1U0QH92-F1
#
_cell.length_a   1.000
_cell.length_b   1.000
_cell.length_c   1.000
_cell.angle_alpha   90.00
_cell.angle_beta   90.00
_cell.angle_gamma   90.00
#
_symmetry.space_group_name_H-M   'P 1'
#
loop_
_entity.id
_entity.type
_entity.pdbx_description
1 polymer ?
#
loop_
_entity_poly.entity_id
_entity_poly.type
_entity_poly.pdbx_seq_one_letter_code
_entity_poly.pdbx_strand_id
1 'polypeptide(L)'
;MSFVWFRPDGPLRSREQIACEVHAVSLARGLDELATVLALMCIDVEVGAEDDNGERQWWCPWNAADPQTEQFDHDSQSDDALSSGYFQQQASRPGAPGRPWGWGGLFGDLNGARKRMTLADSAVMFLAALPDDYGRAAGNPAVAGQVVQQVQKSAFPDRYAQRWGEAWSVLRRALAGGPVDPSVPTTPDVLTPAPGFRGDPYWLADVLRAEGLRVFEMDGWKDRGEGDQGVLWGAVFHHTGNANETPEGIAFHPTLGLAAHLLIRPNGDVWVCGIGKANHAGVGSWPGIPTDNANPVTIGVEVAILPQENAPHRTGWPPVQYEATVKAFAAILRKLAQTAKRAISHKEWAQLGPAGVRQGKWDPGAIDMNIFRTDVQTQIDTRTTGGFLMALTDSEQREILDYVRAQNAPIPSTSPLRHLGEGNVNTRANLARAIDANQHVTAVVTLAKEGHTPSIALLWEVSTAADNPGKYPDRQEDANLAKTLLASISKTKKAVAAEDIEAWLDAEKAAA
;
A
#
# COMPACT_ATOMS: atom_id res chain seq x y z
N MET A 1 35.70 1.31 4.32
CA MET A 1 35.41 1.93 3.03
C MET A 1 35.81 3.39 2.96
N SER A 2 36.28 3.79 1.78
CA SER A 2 36.51 5.17 1.34
C SER A 2 35.60 5.42 0.14
N PHE A 3 34.95 6.59 0.12
CA PHE A 3 34.10 7.03 -0.98
C PHE A 3 34.92 7.89 -1.93
N VAL A 4 34.74 7.68 -3.23
CA VAL A 4 35.39 8.48 -4.29
C VAL A 4 34.40 9.35 -5.06
N TRP A 5 33.11 9.07 -4.93
CA TRP A 5 32.04 9.87 -5.52
C TRP A 5 30.73 9.68 -4.76
N PHE A 6 29.93 10.74 -4.69
CA PHE A 6 28.54 10.73 -4.25
C PHE A 6 27.66 11.34 -5.33
N ARG A 7 26.44 10.82 -5.46
CA ARG A 7 25.43 11.32 -6.37
C ARG A 7 24.99 12.72 -5.94
N PRO A 8 25.01 13.72 -6.84
CA PRO A 8 24.61 15.09 -6.51
C PRO A 8 23.17 15.22 -6.01
N ASP A 9 22.27 14.34 -6.46
CA ASP A 9 20.85 14.35 -6.08
C ASP A 9 20.58 13.75 -4.68
N GLY A 10 21.62 13.26 -4.01
CA GLY A 10 21.51 12.56 -2.72
C GLY A 10 21.40 11.02 -2.84
N PRO A 11 21.17 10.33 -1.71
CA PRO A 11 21.11 8.87 -1.65
C PRO A 11 19.89 8.33 -2.40
N LEU A 12 19.97 7.08 -2.88
CA LEU A 12 18.86 6.40 -3.57
C LEU A 12 17.62 6.24 -2.69
N ARG A 13 17.81 6.18 -1.37
CA ARG A 13 16.78 5.89 -0.38
C ARG A 13 17.09 6.68 0.88
N SER A 14 16.05 7.12 1.59
CA SER A 14 16.22 7.61 2.95
C SER A 14 16.61 6.46 3.89
N ARG A 15 17.17 6.81 5.05
CA ARG A 15 17.52 5.82 6.09
C ARG A 15 16.28 5.06 6.59
N GLU A 16 15.14 5.74 6.67
CA GLU A 16 13.85 5.14 7.06
C GLU A 16 13.34 4.18 5.99
N GLN A 17 13.47 4.49 4.70
CA GLN A 17 13.12 3.57 3.62
C GLN A 17 13.99 2.31 3.64
N ILE A 18 15.31 2.48 3.87
CA ILE A 18 16.24 1.36 4.04
C ILE A 18 15.82 0.51 5.24
N ALA A 19 15.49 1.13 6.37
CA ALA A 19 15.03 0.43 7.56
C ALA A 19 13.71 -0.34 7.35
N CYS A 20 12.74 0.24 6.65
CA CYS A 20 11.49 -0.46 6.29
C CYS A 20 11.76 -1.70 5.42
N GLU A 21 12.58 -1.57 4.38
CA GLU A 21 12.88 -2.68 3.47
C GLU A 21 13.65 -3.80 4.21
N VAL A 22 14.68 -3.45 4.99
CA VAL A 22 15.44 -4.43 5.79
C VAL A 22 14.55 -5.08 6.86
N HIS A 23 13.62 -4.34 7.45
CA HIS A 23 12.66 -4.89 8.41
C HIS A 23 11.70 -5.88 7.75
N ALA A 24 11.16 -5.54 6.58
CA ALA A 24 10.30 -6.44 5.81
C ALA A 24 11.03 -7.74 5.45
N VAL A 25 12.30 -7.67 5.05
CA VAL A 25 13.14 -8.86 4.81
C VAL A 25 13.36 -9.68 6.09
N SER A 26 13.57 -9.01 7.23
CA SER A 26 13.74 -9.68 8.53
C SER A 26 12.48 -10.48 8.89
N LEU A 27 11.30 -9.86 8.80
CA LEU A 27 10.02 -10.50 9.08
C LEU A 27 9.71 -11.65 8.11
N ALA A 28 9.98 -11.48 6.81
CA ALA A 28 9.78 -12.52 5.80
C ALA A 28 10.65 -13.77 6.07
N ARG A 29 11.75 -13.61 6.82
CA ARG A 29 12.63 -14.71 7.26
C ARG A 29 12.28 -15.25 8.65
N GLY A 30 11.19 -14.79 9.27
CA GLY A 30 10.80 -15.18 10.62
C GLY A 30 11.72 -14.62 11.72
N LEU A 31 12.46 -13.55 11.42
CA LEU A 31 13.32 -12.85 12.37
C LEU A 31 12.58 -11.66 12.99
N ASP A 32 13.16 -11.08 14.04
CA ASP A 32 12.59 -9.98 14.83
C ASP A 32 13.26 -8.62 14.57
N GLU A 33 12.78 -7.58 15.27
CA GLU A 33 13.34 -6.23 15.18
C GLU A 33 14.84 -6.18 15.55
N LEU A 34 15.30 -7.05 16.45
CA LEU A 34 16.71 -7.12 16.81
C LEU A 34 17.57 -7.52 15.61
N ALA A 35 17.15 -8.49 14.81
CA ALA A 35 17.85 -8.85 13.58
C ALA A 35 17.90 -7.69 12.58
N THR A 36 16.79 -6.93 12.46
CA THR A 36 16.76 -5.70 11.66
C THR A 36 17.80 -4.70 12.15
N VAL A 37 17.86 -4.44 13.46
CA VAL A 37 18.83 -3.50 14.03
C VAL A 37 20.27 -3.93 13.80
N LEU A 38 20.59 -5.22 13.92
CA LEU A 38 21.93 -5.73 13.61
C LEU A 38 22.33 -5.46 12.14
N ALA A 39 21.39 -5.59 11.21
CA ALA A 39 21.60 -5.25 9.82
C ALA A 39 21.79 -3.74 9.60
N LEU A 40 21.00 -2.89 10.26
CA LEU A 40 21.13 -1.44 10.16
C LEU A 40 22.42 -0.91 10.81
N MET A 41 22.87 -1.53 11.92
CA MET A 41 24.20 -1.25 12.50
C MET A 41 25.31 -1.53 11.50
N CYS A 42 25.19 -2.61 10.73
CA CYS A 42 26.11 -2.91 9.65
C CYS A 42 26.09 -1.82 8.58
N ILE A 43 24.92 -1.50 8.03
CA ILE A 43 24.77 -0.48 6.98
C ILE A 43 25.34 0.87 7.43
N ASP A 44 25.03 1.33 8.65
CA ASP A 44 25.54 2.62 9.12
C ASP A 44 27.07 2.67 9.29
N VAL A 45 27.72 1.54 9.61
CA VAL A 45 29.18 1.47 9.63
C VAL A 45 29.77 1.41 8.24
N GLU A 46 29.21 0.56 7.38
CA GLU A 46 29.79 0.22 6.10
C GLU A 46 29.63 1.33 5.07
N VAL A 47 28.47 1.98 5.05
CA VAL A 47 28.11 2.97 4.01
C VAL A 47 27.54 4.27 4.58
N GLY A 48 27.61 4.46 5.90
CA GLY A 48 27.16 5.70 6.53
C GLY A 48 28.17 6.84 6.38
N ALA A 49 27.79 7.89 5.66
CA ALA A 49 28.60 9.09 5.45
C ALA A 49 27.72 10.36 5.44
N GLU A 50 28.32 11.49 5.80
CA GLU A 50 27.66 12.80 5.75
C GLU A 50 27.50 13.25 4.29
N ASP A 51 26.35 13.84 3.96
CA ASP A 51 26.16 14.59 2.72
C ASP A 51 26.73 16.01 2.80
N ASP A 52 26.56 16.80 1.74
CA ASP A 52 27.06 18.18 1.65
C ASP A 52 26.48 19.12 2.73
N ASN A 53 25.39 18.74 3.39
CA ASN A 53 24.78 19.50 4.50
C ASN A 53 25.26 19.01 5.87
N GLY A 54 26.14 18.01 5.93
CA GLY A 54 26.57 17.36 7.17
C GLY A 54 25.55 16.36 7.72
N GLU A 55 24.51 16.01 6.95
CA GLU A 55 23.49 15.05 7.37
C GLU A 55 23.97 13.63 7.04
N ARG A 56 23.96 12.74 8.04
CA ARG A 56 24.40 11.35 7.85
C ARG A 56 23.39 10.57 7.02
N GLN A 57 23.82 10.09 5.85
CA GLN A 57 23.06 9.24 4.93
C GLN A 57 23.64 7.83 4.85
N TRP A 58 22.88 6.90 4.27
CA TRP A 58 23.32 5.53 3.98
C TRP A 58 23.34 5.31 2.47
N TRP A 59 24.53 5.17 1.92
CA TRP A 59 24.75 5.17 0.48
C TRP A 59 24.82 3.75 -0.09
N CYS A 60 24.44 3.56 -1.35
CA CYS A 60 24.62 2.36 -2.16
C CYS A 60 25.81 2.55 -3.13
N PRO A 61 27.04 2.18 -2.73
CA PRO A 61 28.21 2.35 -3.59
C PRO A 61 28.36 1.23 -4.60
N TRP A 62 28.58 1.58 -5.87
CA TRP A 62 29.19 0.67 -6.83
C TRP A 62 30.72 0.73 -6.72
N ASN A 63 31.43 -0.19 -7.40
CA ASN A 63 32.89 -0.27 -7.32
C ASN A 63 33.53 -0.53 -8.70
N ALA A 64 34.45 0.35 -9.11
CA ALA A 64 35.13 0.24 -10.41
C ALA A 64 36.05 -0.99 -10.53
N ALA A 65 36.52 -1.53 -9.40
CA ALA A 65 37.26 -2.78 -9.39
C ALA A 65 36.37 -4.02 -9.61
N ASP A 66 35.04 -3.86 -9.52
CA ASP A 66 33.99 -4.84 -9.79
C ASP A 66 32.92 -4.23 -10.73
N PRO A 67 33.28 -3.97 -11.99
CA PRO A 67 32.53 -3.08 -12.90
C PRO A 67 31.12 -3.58 -13.24
N GLN A 68 30.78 -4.84 -12.95
CA GLN A 68 29.42 -5.36 -13.07
C GLN A 68 28.45 -4.60 -12.16
N THR A 69 28.93 -4.02 -11.06
CA THR A 69 28.11 -3.30 -10.08
C THR A 69 27.62 -1.95 -10.59
N GLU A 70 28.30 -1.34 -11.57
CA GLU A 70 27.92 -0.07 -12.20
C GLU A 70 26.57 -0.16 -12.92
N GLN A 71 26.18 -1.37 -13.35
CA GLN A 71 24.96 -1.62 -14.12
C GLN A 71 23.68 -1.59 -13.27
N PHE A 72 23.81 -1.47 -11.95
CA PHE A 72 22.69 -1.43 -11.01
C PHE A 72 22.62 -0.07 -10.33
N ASP A 73 21.44 0.30 -9.84
CA ASP A 73 21.24 1.57 -9.16
C ASP A 73 22.26 1.78 -8.04
N HIS A 74 22.92 2.93 -8.10
CA HIS A 74 23.91 3.37 -7.13
C HIS A 74 23.80 4.88 -6.93
N ASP A 75 24.22 5.36 -5.77
CA ASP A 75 24.26 6.78 -5.41
C ASP A 75 25.66 7.21 -4.96
N SER A 76 26.63 6.32 -5.03
CA SER A 76 27.99 6.57 -4.57
C SER A 76 28.95 5.59 -5.24
N GLN A 77 30.25 5.87 -5.12
CA GLN A 77 31.31 4.99 -5.60
C GLN A 77 32.32 4.75 -4.48
N SER A 78 32.71 3.48 -4.32
CA SER A 78 33.74 3.03 -3.39
C SER A 78 34.98 2.56 -4.15
N ASP A 79 36.17 2.77 -3.57
CA ASP A 79 37.43 2.17 -4.01
C ASP A 79 37.91 1.03 -3.08
N ASP A 80 37.04 0.56 -2.18
CA ASP A 80 37.36 -0.45 -1.17
C ASP A 80 37.32 -1.88 -1.76
N ALA A 81 38.47 -2.33 -2.24
CA ALA A 81 38.69 -3.68 -2.77
C ALA A 81 37.64 -4.05 -3.83
N LEU A 82 36.80 -5.07 -3.57
CA LEU A 82 35.70 -5.50 -4.44
C LEU A 82 34.33 -5.35 -3.74
N SER A 83 34.26 -4.46 -2.76
CA SER A 83 33.07 -4.27 -1.92
C SER A 83 32.06 -3.38 -2.61
N SER A 84 30.78 -3.74 -2.57
CA SER A 84 29.69 -2.99 -3.20
C SER A 84 28.39 -3.07 -2.41
N GLY A 85 27.49 -2.12 -2.62
CA GLY A 85 26.16 -2.06 -2.03
C GLY A 85 26.16 -1.73 -0.53
N TYR A 86 24.96 -1.72 0.06
CA TYR A 86 24.70 -1.25 1.43
C TYR A 86 25.44 -2.02 2.53
N PHE A 87 25.75 -3.30 2.30
CA PHE A 87 26.44 -4.15 3.28
C PHE A 87 27.93 -4.35 2.97
N GLN A 88 28.46 -3.66 1.96
CA GLN A 88 29.86 -3.79 1.49
C GLN A 88 30.30 -5.25 1.27
N GLN A 89 29.40 -6.03 0.69
CA GLN A 89 29.66 -7.43 0.34
C GLN A 89 30.62 -7.51 -0.85
N GLN A 90 31.41 -8.59 -0.93
CA GLN A 90 32.51 -8.70 -1.91
C GLN A 90 32.31 -9.84 -2.92
N ALA A 91 32.74 -9.59 -4.15
CA ALA A 91 32.86 -10.64 -5.16
C ALA A 91 34.07 -11.54 -4.91
N SER A 92 33.91 -12.87 -5.05
CA SER A 92 35.01 -13.83 -4.93
C SER A 92 35.78 -13.98 -6.24
N ARG A 93 37.11 -13.72 -6.24
CA ARG A 93 37.97 -13.97 -7.42
C ARG A 93 38.32 -15.45 -7.57
N PRO A 94 38.30 -16.03 -8.77
CA PRO A 94 38.79 -17.38 -9.02
C PRO A 94 40.26 -17.53 -8.58
N GLY A 95 40.55 -18.52 -7.73
CA GLY A 95 41.93 -18.86 -7.32
C GLY A 95 42.54 -18.03 -6.19
N ALA A 96 41.79 -17.14 -5.52
CA ALA A 96 42.29 -16.39 -4.37
C ALA A 96 42.52 -17.31 -3.14
N PRO A 97 43.71 -17.29 -2.51
CA PRO A 97 43.97 -18.03 -1.28
C PRO A 97 43.36 -17.30 -0.08
N GLY A 98 42.29 -17.88 0.47
CA GLY A 98 41.44 -17.23 1.46
C GLY A 98 39.99 -17.45 1.03
N ARG A 99 39.19 -18.05 1.91
CA ARG A 99 37.87 -18.63 1.61
C ARG A 99 37.04 -17.76 0.64
N PRO A 100 36.35 -18.36 -0.35
CA PRO A 100 35.26 -17.69 -1.05
C PRO A 100 34.18 -17.42 0.00
N TRP A 101 34.22 -16.24 0.61
CA TRP A 101 33.22 -15.86 1.58
C TRP A 101 31.93 -15.65 0.81
N GLY A 102 30.97 -16.54 1.04
CA GLY A 102 29.76 -16.73 0.22
C GLY A 102 28.71 -15.64 0.36
N TRP A 103 29.10 -14.37 0.26
CA TRP A 103 28.15 -13.26 0.36
C TRP A 103 28.51 -12.26 -0.73
N GLY A 104 27.96 -12.51 -1.92
CA GLY A 104 28.11 -11.64 -3.06
C GLY A 104 28.05 -12.39 -4.39
N GLY A 105 28.65 -13.56 -4.51
CA GLY A 105 28.79 -14.27 -5.79
C GLY A 105 30.21 -14.21 -6.35
N LEU A 106 30.39 -14.70 -7.58
CA LEU A 106 31.71 -14.74 -8.23
C LEU A 106 32.05 -13.42 -8.90
N PHE A 107 33.35 -13.08 -8.95
CA PHE A 107 33.82 -11.98 -9.79
C PHE A 107 33.44 -12.23 -11.25
N GLY A 108 32.81 -11.26 -11.90
CA GLY A 108 32.25 -11.44 -13.24
C GLY A 108 30.80 -11.91 -13.30
N ASP A 109 30.20 -12.33 -12.18
CA ASP A 109 28.81 -12.78 -12.13
C ASP A 109 27.84 -11.60 -11.97
N LEU A 110 27.10 -11.29 -13.03
CA LEU A 110 26.05 -10.25 -13.04
C LEU A 110 24.95 -10.52 -12.01
N ASN A 111 24.56 -11.77 -11.77
CA ASN A 111 23.54 -12.10 -10.80
C ASN A 111 24.06 -11.90 -9.36
N GLY A 112 25.33 -12.21 -9.13
CA GLY A 112 26.01 -11.88 -7.89
C GLY A 112 26.09 -10.36 -7.65
N ALA A 113 26.49 -9.60 -8.67
CA ALA A 113 26.52 -8.14 -8.61
C ALA A 113 25.13 -7.56 -8.30
N ARG A 114 24.07 -8.04 -8.98
CA ARG A 114 22.68 -7.66 -8.68
C ARG A 114 22.35 -7.88 -7.22
N LYS A 115 22.63 -9.07 -6.68
CA LYS A 115 22.32 -9.42 -5.28
C LYS A 115 23.02 -8.52 -4.26
N ARG A 116 24.24 -8.05 -4.54
CA ARG A 116 24.94 -7.09 -3.67
C ARG A 116 24.37 -5.69 -3.77
N MET A 117 23.99 -5.25 -4.97
CA MET A 117 23.51 -3.90 -5.24
C MET A 117 22.02 -3.70 -4.88
N THR A 118 21.23 -4.77 -4.89
CA THR A 118 19.82 -4.73 -4.45
C THR A 118 19.71 -4.87 -2.94
N LEU A 119 19.13 -3.87 -2.27
CA LEU A 119 19.04 -3.82 -0.81
C LEU A 119 18.39 -5.09 -0.20
N ALA A 120 17.22 -5.50 -0.69
CA ALA A 120 16.55 -6.70 -0.21
C ALA A 120 17.41 -7.98 -0.34
N ASP A 121 17.99 -8.24 -1.53
CA ASP A 121 18.84 -9.42 -1.76
C ASP A 121 20.10 -9.37 -0.87
N SER A 122 20.70 -8.20 -0.70
CA SER A 122 21.88 -7.99 0.15
C SER A 122 21.55 -8.19 1.62
N ALA A 123 20.38 -7.74 2.08
CA ALA A 123 19.87 -7.95 3.43
C ALA A 123 19.55 -9.43 3.69
N VAL A 124 18.93 -10.13 2.73
CA VAL A 124 18.71 -11.58 2.80
C VAL A 124 20.03 -12.32 3.05
N MET A 125 21.07 -11.91 2.34
CA MET A 125 22.41 -12.44 2.54
C MET A 125 22.94 -12.15 3.95
N PHE A 126 23.00 -10.89 4.38
CA PHE A 126 23.48 -10.57 5.73
C PHE A 126 22.71 -11.31 6.84
N LEU A 127 21.37 -11.32 6.76
CA LEU A 127 20.50 -11.94 7.75
C LEU A 127 20.63 -13.47 7.79
N ALA A 128 20.94 -14.11 6.66
CA ALA A 128 21.24 -15.54 6.63
C ALA A 128 22.59 -15.89 7.26
N ALA A 129 23.47 -14.91 7.44
CA ALA A 129 24.78 -15.10 8.06
C ALA A 129 24.75 -14.93 9.59
N LEU A 130 23.65 -14.40 10.15
CA LEU A 130 23.51 -14.22 11.58
C LEU A 130 23.61 -15.57 12.31
N PRO A 131 24.27 -15.62 13.48
CA PRO A 131 24.29 -16.83 14.29
C PRO A 131 22.90 -17.12 14.85
N ASP A 132 22.54 -18.40 14.99
CA ASP A 132 21.23 -18.83 15.52
C ASP A 132 20.91 -18.23 16.91
N ASP A 133 21.95 -17.90 17.69
CA ASP A 133 21.84 -17.33 19.03
C ASP A 133 21.97 -15.80 19.07
N TYR A 134 21.78 -15.10 17.94
CA TYR A 134 21.89 -13.63 17.85
C TYR A 134 21.02 -12.89 18.90
N GLY A 135 19.92 -13.51 19.36
CA GLY A 135 19.05 -12.99 20.42
C GLY A 135 19.77 -12.66 21.73
N ARG A 136 20.94 -13.26 21.99
CA ARG A 136 21.81 -12.91 23.14
C ARG A 136 22.27 -11.44 23.15
N ALA A 137 22.17 -10.75 22.01
CA ALA A 137 22.48 -9.34 21.86
C ALA A 137 21.37 -8.40 22.37
N ALA A 138 20.20 -8.93 22.76
CA ALA A 138 19.08 -8.12 23.22
C ALA A 138 19.49 -7.19 24.37
N GLY A 139 19.32 -5.88 24.16
CA GLY A 139 19.67 -4.85 25.14
C GLY A 139 21.16 -4.64 25.39
N ASN A 140 22.06 -5.29 24.63
CA ASN A 140 23.51 -5.20 24.83
C ASN A 140 24.23 -4.77 23.54
N PRO A 141 24.54 -3.47 23.38
CA PRO A 141 25.20 -2.92 22.20
C PRO A 141 26.57 -3.55 21.89
N ALA A 142 27.34 -3.94 22.92
CA ALA A 142 28.64 -4.55 22.74
C ALA A 142 28.52 -5.95 22.14
N VAL A 143 27.59 -6.76 22.66
CA VAL A 143 27.30 -8.10 22.12
C VAL A 143 26.67 -8.01 20.72
N ALA A 144 25.81 -7.02 20.49
CA ALA A 144 25.27 -6.74 19.16
C ALA A 144 26.38 -6.43 18.15
N GLY A 145 27.34 -5.57 18.51
CA GLY A 145 28.49 -5.27 17.68
C GLY A 145 29.35 -6.50 17.38
N GLN A 146 29.54 -7.39 18.36
CA GLN A 146 30.25 -8.65 18.18
C GLN A 146 29.52 -9.59 17.20
N VAL A 147 28.19 -9.66 17.26
CA VAL A 147 27.37 -10.44 16.32
C VAL A 147 27.54 -9.90 14.89
N VAL A 148 27.44 -8.58 14.69
CA VAL A 148 27.66 -7.97 13.37
C VAL A 148 29.09 -8.21 12.88
N GLN A 149 30.09 -8.07 13.75
CA GLN A 149 31.49 -8.35 13.42
C GLN A 149 31.73 -9.82 13.07
N GLN A 150 31.00 -10.77 13.66
CA GLN A 150 31.11 -12.19 13.30
C GLN A 150 30.66 -12.44 11.85
N VAL A 151 29.68 -11.66 11.39
CA VAL A 151 29.23 -11.65 9.99
C VAL A 151 30.21 -10.89 9.11
N GLN A 152 30.53 -9.63 9.41
CA GLN A 152 31.31 -8.77 8.51
C GLN A 152 32.81 -9.06 8.52
N LYS A 153 33.35 -9.48 9.66
CA LYS A 153 34.79 -9.72 9.85
C LYS A 153 35.67 -8.54 9.44
N SER A 154 35.17 -7.33 9.66
CA SER A 154 35.88 -6.09 9.36
C SER A 154 37.17 -5.98 10.15
N ALA A 155 38.15 -5.24 9.61
CA ALA A 155 39.37 -4.87 10.32
C ALA A 155 39.11 -3.92 11.51
N PHE A 156 37.89 -3.38 11.62
CA PHE A 156 37.50 -2.41 12.66
C PHE A 156 36.29 -2.90 13.48
N PRO A 157 36.48 -3.93 14.33
CA PRO A 157 35.39 -4.62 15.03
C PRO A 157 34.59 -3.72 15.97
N ASP A 158 35.20 -2.67 16.51
CA ASP A 158 34.60 -1.83 17.56
C ASP A 158 33.60 -0.79 17.03
N ARG A 159 33.42 -0.69 15.70
CA ARG A 159 32.58 0.35 15.08
C ARG A 159 31.08 0.02 15.16
N TYR A 160 30.69 -1.24 15.07
CA TYR A 160 29.27 -1.61 14.97
C TYR A 160 28.48 -1.29 16.24
N ALA A 161 29.04 -1.57 17.42
CA ALA A 161 28.39 -1.29 18.70
C ALA A 161 28.02 0.19 18.87
N GLN A 162 28.81 1.09 18.28
CA GLN A 162 28.58 2.54 18.32
C GLN A 162 27.32 2.94 17.56
N ARG A 163 26.86 2.11 16.60
CA ARG A 163 25.70 2.39 15.75
C ARG A 163 24.38 1.86 16.30
N TRP A 164 24.40 1.22 17.48
CA TRP A 164 23.20 0.68 18.14
C TRP A 164 22.09 1.71 18.31
N GLY A 165 22.42 2.89 18.85
CA GLY A 165 21.44 3.94 19.12
C GLY A 165 20.82 4.48 17.83
N GLU A 166 21.65 4.72 16.81
CA GLU A 166 21.21 5.22 15.51
C GLU A 166 20.30 4.22 14.81
N ALA A 167 20.70 2.94 14.75
CA ALA A 167 19.93 1.87 14.11
C ALA A 167 18.52 1.71 14.74
N TRP A 168 18.42 1.71 16.07
CA TRP A 168 17.12 1.70 16.76
C TRP A 168 16.31 2.97 16.50
N SER A 169 16.96 4.13 16.47
CA SER A 169 16.30 5.42 16.23
C SER A 169 15.69 5.46 14.83
N VAL A 170 16.46 5.09 13.80
CA VAL A 170 15.99 5.02 12.41
C VAL A 170 14.87 3.99 12.27
N LEU A 171 15.04 2.78 12.81
CA LEU A 171 14.01 1.74 12.73
C LEU A 171 12.70 2.21 13.37
N ARG A 172 12.76 2.83 14.56
CA ARG A 172 11.55 3.35 15.22
C ARG A 172 10.87 4.45 14.42
N ARG A 173 11.63 5.37 13.81
CA ARG A 173 11.07 6.40 12.92
C ARG A 173 10.44 5.78 11.68
N ALA A 174 11.09 4.77 11.09
CA ALA A 174 10.59 4.03 9.94
C ALA A 174 9.28 3.31 10.26
N LEU A 175 9.22 2.56 11.37
CA LEU A 175 8.02 1.83 11.79
C LEU A 175 6.89 2.73 12.29
N ALA A 176 7.22 3.89 12.86
CA ALA A 176 6.23 4.92 13.18
C ALA A 176 5.57 5.51 11.91
N GLY A 177 6.23 5.43 10.75
CA GLY A 177 5.72 5.83 9.44
C GLY A 177 4.87 4.78 8.70
N GLY A 178 4.76 3.55 9.23
CA GLY A 178 4.04 2.42 8.60
C GLY A 178 4.85 1.69 7.50
N PRO A 179 4.41 0.49 7.05
CA PRO A 179 5.16 -0.31 6.08
C PRO A 179 5.22 0.38 4.71
N VAL A 180 6.43 0.60 4.20
CA VAL A 180 6.69 1.11 2.85
C VAL A 180 7.02 -0.07 1.94
N ASP A 181 6.30 -0.18 0.81
CA ASP A 181 6.56 -1.17 -0.24
C ASP A 181 7.91 -0.86 -0.93
N PRO A 182 8.88 -1.79 -0.94
CA PRO A 182 10.22 -1.56 -1.49
C PRO A 182 10.29 -1.52 -3.04
N SER A 183 9.17 -1.63 -3.75
CA SER A 183 9.14 -1.62 -5.24
C SER A 183 8.93 -0.24 -5.89
N VAL A 184 8.88 0.85 -5.10
CA VAL A 184 8.62 2.21 -5.62
C VAL A 184 9.90 3.07 -5.56
N PRO A 185 10.46 3.53 -6.70
CA PRO A 185 11.55 4.49 -6.72
C PRO A 185 11.16 5.77 -5.98
N THR A 186 12.11 6.42 -5.28
CA THR A 186 11.92 7.70 -4.58
C THR A 186 11.48 8.82 -5.50
N THR A 187 10.17 8.96 -5.70
CA THR A 187 9.54 10.26 -5.94
C THR A 187 9.45 11.01 -4.60
N PRO A 188 9.62 12.35 -4.59
CA PRO A 188 9.22 13.18 -3.44
C PRO A 188 7.84 12.73 -3.01
N ASP A 189 7.65 12.42 -1.72
CA ASP A 189 6.39 11.87 -1.19
C ASP A 189 5.23 12.46 -1.99
N VAL A 190 4.59 11.58 -2.76
CA VAL A 190 3.66 12.00 -3.80
C VAL A 190 2.53 12.81 -3.15
N LEU A 191 2.28 12.64 -1.85
CA LEU A 191 1.28 13.40 -1.09
C LEU A 191 1.81 14.67 -0.44
N THR A 192 3.13 14.84 -0.30
CA THR A 192 3.73 16.08 0.20
C THR A 192 3.41 17.24 -0.74
N PRO A 193 2.81 18.34 -0.25
CA PRO A 193 2.56 19.52 -1.06
C PRO A 193 3.85 20.06 -1.71
N ALA A 194 3.78 20.37 -3.00
CA ALA A 194 4.85 20.86 -3.86
C ALA A 194 4.47 22.26 -4.41
N PRO A 195 4.55 23.32 -3.57
CA PRO A 195 4.26 24.68 -4.01
C PRO A 195 5.17 25.09 -5.18
N GLY A 196 4.57 25.60 -6.26
CA GLY A 196 5.32 26.05 -7.43
C GLY A 196 5.93 24.91 -8.26
N PHE A 197 5.37 23.70 -8.18
CA PHE A 197 5.78 22.55 -8.99
C PHE A 197 5.92 22.92 -10.47
N ARG A 198 7.02 22.51 -11.08
CA ARG A 198 7.36 22.73 -12.49
C ARG A 198 7.63 21.41 -13.17
N GLY A 199 7.14 21.27 -14.40
CA GLY A 199 7.32 20.07 -15.21
C GLY A 199 6.09 19.18 -15.19
N ASP A 200 6.20 18.02 -15.84
CA ASP A 200 5.09 17.10 -16.00
C ASP A 200 4.73 16.45 -14.66
N PRO A 201 3.44 16.43 -14.26
CA PRO A 201 2.99 15.93 -12.96
C PRO A 201 3.00 14.40 -12.91
N TYR A 202 4.18 13.79 -12.84
CA TYR A 202 4.38 12.34 -12.66
C TYR A 202 3.61 11.77 -11.45
N TRP A 203 3.32 12.63 -10.47
CA TRP A 203 2.57 12.32 -9.24
C TRP A 203 1.04 12.26 -9.43
N LEU A 204 0.51 12.62 -10.60
CA LEU A 204 -0.92 12.84 -10.82
C LEU A 204 -1.77 11.61 -10.49
N ALA A 205 -1.41 10.43 -10.98
CA ALA A 205 -2.17 9.20 -10.72
C ALA A 205 -2.21 8.86 -9.23
N ASP A 206 -1.09 9.03 -8.54
CA ASP A 206 -0.92 8.64 -7.15
C ASP A 206 -1.68 9.56 -6.18
N VAL A 207 -1.68 10.88 -6.40
CA VAL A 207 -2.47 11.80 -5.56
C VAL A 207 -3.98 11.56 -5.73
N LEU A 208 -4.42 11.18 -6.94
CA LEU A 208 -5.81 10.83 -7.20
C LEU A 208 -6.19 9.53 -6.47
N ARG A 209 -5.34 8.49 -6.53
CA ARG A 209 -5.54 7.24 -5.78
C ARG A 209 -5.57 7.48 -4.28
N ALA A 210 -4.66 8.29 -3.78
CA ALA A 210 -4.61 8.64 -2.38
C ALA A 210 -5.88 9.35 -1.92
N GLU A 211 -6.55 10.13 -2.79
CA GLU A 211 -7.86 10.73 -2.53
C GLU A 211 -9.03 9.72 -2.51
N GLY A 212 -8.74 8.42 -2.71
CA GLY A 212 -9.71 7.34 -2.72
C GLY A 212 -10.47 7.22 -4.05
N LEU A 213 -9.87 7.68 -5.15
CA LEU A 213 -10.44 7.55 -6.49
C LEU A 213 -10.05 6.23 -7.14
N ARG A 214 -10.94 5.71 -8.01
CA ARG A 214 -10.62 4.56 -8.86
C ARG A 214 -9.90 5.04 -10.13
N VAL A 215 -8.57 4.98 -10.07
CA VAL A 215 -7.69 5.55 -11.10
C VAL A 215 -7.19 4.48 -12.07
N PHE A 216 -7.35 4.75 -13.36
CA PHE A 216 -6.82 3.97 -14.47
C PHE A 216 -5.79 4.78 -15.24
N GLU A 217 -4.76 4.10 -15.72
CA GLU A 217 -3.67 4.71 -16.48
C GLU A 217 -3.76 4.25 -17.93
N MET A 218 -3.78 5.19 -18.87
CA MET A 218 -3.65 4.85 -20.29
C MET A 218 -2.24 4.38 -20.59
N ASP A 219 -2.07 3.35 -21.42
CA ASP A 219 -0.74 2.90 -21.85
C ASP A 219 0.08 4.08 -22.38
N GLY A 220 1.33 4.23 -21.91
CA GLY A 220 2.22 5.34 -22.29
C GLY A 220 1.83 6.73 -21.77
N TRP A 221 0.93 6.85 -20.78
CA TRP A 221 0.50 8.14 -20.22
C TRP A 221 1.64 9.02 -19.70
N LYS A 222 2.72 8.42 -19.17
CA LYS A 222 3.87 9.17 -18.62
C LYS A 222 4.63 9.95 -19.68
N ASP A 223 4.65 9.44 -20.91
CA ASP A 223 5.42 10.02 -22.03
C ASP A 223 4.51 10.78 -23.01
N ARG A 224 3.22 10.94 -22.69
CA ARG A 224 2.22 11.54 -23.58
C ARG A 224 2.00 13.02 -23.27
N GLY A 225 2.14 13.85 -24.30
CA GLY A 225 1.74 15.25 -24.31
C GLY A 225 2.23 15.98 -25.56
N GLU A 226 1.82 17.23 -25.70
CA GLU A 226 2.13 18.08 -26.85
C GLU A 226 3.26 19.08 -26.55
N GLY A 227 4.13 18.73 -25.59
CA GLY A 227 5.21 19.53 -25.02
C GLY A 227 5.27 19.41 -23.49
N ASP A 228 6.21 20.12 -22.86
CA ASP A 228 6.41 20.05 -21.41
C ASP A 228 5.48 21.01 -20.65
N GLN A 229 5.11 20.62 -19.43
CA GLN A 229 4.46 21.51 -18.47
C GLN A 229 5.43 22.53 -17.87
N GLY A 230 4.92 23.75 -17.69
CA GLY A 230 5.60 24.85 -17.00
C GLY A 230 5.39 24.78 -15.49
N VAL A 231 5.26 25.94 -14.84
CA VAL A 231 4.85 25.99 -13.42
C VAL A 231 3.35 25.79 -13.35
N LEU A 232 2.91 24.71 -12.71
CA LEU A 232 1.49 24.40 -12.59
C LEU A 232 0.81 25.39 -11.65
N TRP A 233 -0.18 26.09 -12.19
CA TRP A 233 -0.99 27.09 -11.53
C TRP A 233 -2.20 26.48 -10.82
N GLY A 234 -2.81 25.44 -11.43
CA GLY A 234 -4.08 24.86 -11.00
C GLY A 234 -4.68 23.94 -12.06
N ALA A 235 -6.01 23.84 -12.08
CA ALA A 235 -6.74 22.94 -12.97
C ALA A 235 -7.94 23.62 -13.64
N VAL A 236 -8.26 23.19 -14.86
CA VAL A 236 -9.41 23.67 -15.65
C VAL A 236 -10.42 22.56 -15.81
N PHE A 237 -11.68 22.85 -15.46
CA PHE A 237 -12.81 21.95 -15.55
C PHE A 237 -13.49 22.09 -16.91
N HIS A 238 -13.49 20.98 -17.66
CA HIS A 238 -14.18 20.79 -18.93
C HIS A 238 -15.30 19.75 -18.80
N HIS A 239 -16.24 19.78 -19.73
CA HIS A 239 -17.04 18.62 -20.05
C HIS A 239 -16.81 18.22 -21.51
N THR A 240 -16.99 16.94 -21.79
CA THR A 240 -16.81 16.43 -23.16
C THR A 240 -18.01 16.74 -24.05
N GLY A 241 -19.17 17.06 -23.46
CA GLY A 241 -20.44 17.14 -24.18
C GLY A 241 -20.95 15.77 -24.66
N ASN A 242 -20.34 14.69 -24.17
CA ASN A 242 -20.63 13.32 -24.55
C ASN A 242 -20.41 12.38 -23.35
N ALA A 243 -21.49 11.80 -22.83
CA ALA A 243 -21.42 10.85 -21.70
C ALA A 243 -20.67 9.54 -22.03
N ASN A 244 -20.49 9.23 -23.32
CA ASN A 244 -19.80 8.03 -23.79
C ASN A 244 -18.34 8.29 -24.20
N GLU A 245 -17.75 9.42 -23.79
CA GLU A 245 -16.37 9.73 -24.13
C GLU A 245 -15.40 8.64 -23.64
N THR A 246 -14.35 8.42 -24.42
CA THR A 246 -13.36 7.36 -24.21
C THR A 246 -12.02 7.97 -23.81
N PRO A 247 -11.24 7.30 -22.94
CA PRO A 247 -9.91 7.79 -22.60
C PRO A 247 -8.99 7.80 -23.83
N GLU A 248 -9.21 6.93 -24.83
CA GLU A 248 -8.55 6.98 -26.14
C GLU A 248 -8.89 8.25 -26.92
N GLY A 249 -10.16 8.66 -26.92
CA GLY A 249 -10.62 9.90 -27.56
C GLY A 249 -9.97 11.15 -26.96
N ILE A 250 -9.65 11.13 -25.67
CA ILE A 250 -8.92 12.19 -24.97
C ILE A 250 -7.40 12.09 -25.20
N ALA A 251 -6.83 10.88 -25.12
CA ALA A 251 -5.39 10.67 -25.23
C ALA A 251 -4.86 10.86 -26.66
N PHE A 252 -5.66 10.52 -27.67
CA PHE A 252 -5.26 10.51 -29.08
C PHE A 252 -6.22 11.32 -29.96
N HIS A 253 -6.67 12.47 -29.45
CA HIS A 253 -7.62 13.30 -30.17
C HIS A 253 -7.04 13.70 -31.54
N PRO A 254 -7.76 13.49 -32.65
CA PRO A 254 -7.19 13.54 -34.00
C PRO A 254 -6.59 14.90 -34.39
N THR A 255 -7.07 15.98 -33.78
CA THR A 255 -6.59 17.35 -34.05
C THR A 255 -5.73 17.92 -32.93
N LEU A 256 -5.88 17.42 -31.71
CA LEU A 256 -5.29 18.04 -30.51
C LEU A 256 -4.13 17.23 -29.95
N GLY A 257 -4.01 15.97 -30.35
CA GLY A 257 -3.17 14.99 -29.67
C GLY A 257 -3.73 14.72 -28.28
N LEU A 258 -2.94 14.95 -27.23
CA LEU A 258 -3.47 14.92 -25.86
C LEU A 258 -4.46 16.08 -25.63
N ALA A 259 -5.75 15.79 -25.54
CA ALA A 259 -6.80 16.80 -25.38
C ALA A 259 -7.03 17.22 -23.92
N ALA A 260 -6.73 16.38 -22.93
CA ALA A 260 -6.75 16.69 -21.50
C ALA A 260 -5.92 15.67 -20.72
N HIS A 261 -5.57 15.97 -19.47
CA HIS A 261 -4.78 15.06 -18.64
C HIS A 261 -5.66 13.96 -18.05
N LEU A 262 -6.89 14.31 -17.63
CA LEU A 262 -7.82 13.40 -16.97
C LEU A 262 -9.14 13.29 -17.74
N LEU A 263 -9.75 12.11 -17.74
CA LEU A 263 -11.16 11.87 -18.09
C LEU A 263 -11.88 11.23 -16.91
N ILE A 264 -13.01 11.81 -16.47
CA ILE A 264 -13.87 11.24 -15.42
C ILE A 264 -15.17 10.72 -16.02
N ARG A 265 -15.41 9.41 -15.90
CA ARG A 265 -16.57 8.71 -16.48
C ARG A 265 -17.81 8.78 -15.58
N PRO A 266 -19.03 8.51 -16.12
CA PRO A 266 -20.28 8.56 -15.34
C PRO A 266 -20.32 7.67 -14.10
N ASN A 267 -19.53 6.59 -14.09
CA ASN A 267 -19.40 5.67 -12.95
C ASN A 267 -18.35 6.11 -11.91
N GLY A 268 -17.69 7.26 -12.10
CA GLY A 268 -16.67 7.79 -11.20
C GLY A 268 -15.24 7.32 -11.49
N ASP A 269 -15.03 6.56 -12.57
CA ASP A 269 -13.68 6.15 -12.99
C ASP A 269 -12.89 7.35 -13.48
N VAL A 270 -11.66 7.48 -13.00
CA VAL A 270 -10.73 8.55 -13.39
C VAL A 270 -9.62 7.95 -14.23
N TRP A 271 -9.53 8.36 -15.49
CA TRP A 271 -8.49 7.92 -16.41
C TRP A 271 -7.42 9.00 -16.55
N VAL A 272 -6.17 8.64 -16.31
CA VAL A 272 -5.00 9.48 -16.62
C VAL A 272 -4.61 9.22 -18.07
N CYS A 273 -4.87 10.20 -18.92
CA CYS A 273 -4.66 10.11 -20.37
C CYS A 273 -3.23 10.49 -20.75
N GLY A 274 -2.63 11.47 -20.08
CA GLY A 274 -1.24 11.90 -20.26
C GLY A 274 -0.82 12.97 -19.24
N ILE A 275 0.48 13.23 -19.10
CA ILE A 275 1.02 14.24 -18.16
C ILE A 275 1.76 15.40 -18.82
N GLY A 276 2.22 15.28 -20.06
CA GLY A 276 2.74 16.43 -20.78
C GLY A 276 1.64 17.46 -21.07
N LYS A 277 2.02 18.61 -21.63
CA LYS A 277 1.11 19.69 -22.02
C LYS A 277 -0.04 19.18 -22.88
N ALA A 278 -1.25 19.12 -22.31
CA ALA A 278 -2.47 18.85 -23.06
C ALA A 278 -3.02 20.11 -23.74
N ASN A 279 -3.61 19.95 -24.93
CA ASN A 279 -4.19 21.04 -25.72
C ASN A 279 -5.68 21.29 -25.38
N HIS A 280 -5.98 21.67 -24.13
CA HIS A 280 -7.36 21.71 -23.61
C HIS A 280 -8.00 23.12 -23.53
N ALA A 281 -7.23 24.16 -23.20
CA ALA A 281 -7.80 25.45 -22.80
C ALA A 281 -8.00 26.44 -23.96
N GLY A 282 -7.19 26.36 -25.01
CA GLY A 282 -7.26 27.31 -26.13
C GLY A 282 -7.18 28.79 -25.71
N VAL A 283 -7.88 29.65 -26.43
CA VAL A 283 -7.87 31.11 -26.28
C VAL A 283 -8.72 31.53 -25.07
N GLY A 284 -8.14 32.32 -24.16
CA GLY A 284 -8.79 32.74 -22.92
C GLY A 284 -7.93 33.63 -22.05
N SER A 285 -8.47 34.09 -20.92
CA SER A 285 -7.74 34.95 -19.99
C SER A 285 -8.31 34.81 -18.57
N TRP A 286 -7.43 34.69 -17.59
CA TRP A 286 -7.78 34.61 -16.17
C TRP A 286 -6.65 35.19 -15.33
N PRO A 287 -6.94 35.89 -14.21
CA PRO A 287 -5.90 36.45 -13.36
C PRO A 287 -4.83 35.44 -12.93
N GLY A 288 -3.57 35.74 -13.24
CA GLY A 288 -2.41 34.91 -12.88
C GLY A 288 -2.11 33.76 -13.85
N ILE A 289 -2.85 33.63 -14.96
CA ILE A 289 -2.53 32.72 -16.06
C ILE A 289 -2.15 33.56 -17.29
N PRO A 290 -1.07 33.23 -18.03
CA PRO A 290 -0.74 33.91 -19.27
C PRO A 290 -1.90 33.85 -20.27
N THR A 291 -2.35 35.01 -20.76
CA THR A 291 -3.40 35.13 -21.78
C THR A 291 -3.12 34.19 -22.97
N ASP A 292 -4.13 33.43 -23.39
CA ASP A 292 -4.09 32.44 -24.49
C ASP A 292 -3.14 31.27 -24.32
N ASN A 293 -2.56 31.12 -23.13
CA ASN A 293 -1.51 30.14 -22.91
C ASN A 293 -1.65 29.45 -21.55
N ALA A 294 -2.85 28.91 -21.30
CA ALA A 294 -3.17 28.13 -20.10
C ALA A 294 -2.70 26.66 -20.17
N ASN A 295 -2.60 26.09 -21.37
CA ASN A 295 -2.22 24.68 -21.58
C ASN A 295 -0.94 24.25 -20.84
N PRO A 296 0.18 25.01 -20.88
CA PRO A 296 1.43 24.62 -20.20
C PRO A 296 1.46 24.98 -18.70
N VAL A 297 0.38 25.49 -18.11
CA VAL A 297 0.36 25.87 -16.69
C VAL A 297 -0.86 25.36 -15.94
N THR A 298 -1.69 24.54 -16.57
CA THR A 298 -2.89 23.99 -15.92
C THR A 298 -3.10 22.53 -16.27
N ILE A 299 -3.73 21.80 -15.33
CA ILE A 299 -4.21 20.45 -15.56
C ILE A 299 -5.64 20.52 -16.10
N GLY A 300 -5.84 20.19 -17.38
CA GLY A 300 -7.16 19.94 -17.96
C GLY A 300 -7.81 18.66 -17.43
N VAL A 301 -9.02 18.79 -16.88
CA VAL A 301 -9.87 17.69 -16.39
C VAL A 301 -11.16 17.65 -17.19
N GLU A 302 -11.32 16.62 -18.02
CA GLU A 302 -12.53 16.36 -18.80
C GLU A 302 -13.50 15.47 -18.04
N VAL A 303 -14.78 15.80 -18.09
CA VAL A 303 -15.84 14.98 -17.51
C VAL A 303 -16.79 14.50 -18.61
N ALA A 304 -16.92 13.18 -18.73
CA ALA A 304 -17.77 12.52 -19.72
C ALA A 304 -19.25 12.72 -19.38
N ILE A 305 -19.85 13.80 -19.87
CA ILE A 305 -21.25 14.13 -19.62
C ILE A 305 -21.82 15.00 -20.74
N LEU A 306 -23.13 14.88 -20.96
CA LEU A 306 -23.92 15.81 -21.76
C LEU A 306 -24.81 16.63 -20.80
N PRO A 307 -24.42 17.86 -20.41
CA PRO A 307 -25.20 18.66 -19.48
C PRO A 307 -26.42 19.28 -20.15
N GLN A 308 -27.46 19.55 -19.36
CA GLN A 308 -28.61 20.32 -19.81
C GLN A 308 -28.35 21.81 -19.61
N GLU A 309 -28.52 22.61 -20.67
CA GLU A 309 -28.36 24.06 -20.62
C GLU A 309 -29.40 24.70 -19.68
N ASN A 310 -28.99 25.74 -18.93
CA ASN A 310 -29.82 26.47 -17.96
C ASN A 310 -30.41 25.62 -16.81
N ALA A 311 -29.91 24.41 -16.59
CA ALA A 311 -30.35 23.57 -15.48
C ALA A 311 -29.69 23.99 -14.15
N PRO A 312 -30.32 23.73 -12.99
CA PRO A 312 -29.71 23.92 -11.68
C PRO A 312 -28.40 23.14 -11.51
N HIS A 313 -27.55 23.59 -10.58
CA HIS A 313 -26.27 22.96 -10.24
C HIS A 313 -26.36 21.43 -10.20
N ARG A 314 -25.53 20.75 -11.01
CA ARG A 314 -25.41 19.28 -11.11
C ARG A 314 -26.64 18.53 -11.61
N THR A 315 -27.62 19.21 -12.21
CA THR A 315 -28.77 18.50 -12.78
C THR A 315 -28.30 17.50 -13.85
N GLY A 316 -28.69 16.23 -13.72
CA GLY A 316 -28.28 15.14 -14.62
C GLY A 316 -26.91 14.53 -14.31
N TRP A 317 -26.20 14.97 -13.27
CA TRP A 317 -24.91 14.41 -12.87
C TRP A 317 -25.10 13.20 -11.93
N PRO A 318 -24.51 12.03 -12.24
CA PRO A 318 -24.37 10.96 -11.27
C PRO A 318 -23.62 11.46 -10.02
N PRO A 319 -24.10 11.17 -8.79
CA PRO A 319 -23.44 11.61 -7.57
C PRO A 319 -21.95 11.21 -7.53
N VAL A 320 -21.65 9.96 -7.91
CA VAL A 320 -20.31 9.40 -7.90
C VAL A 320 -19.35 10.13 -8.85
N GLN A 321 -19.85 10.60 -10.00
CA GLN A 321 -19.04 11.32 -10.99
C GLN A 321 -18.67 12.71 -10.49
N TYR A 322 -19.63 13.41 -9.87
CA TYR A 322 -19.34 14.72 -9.28
C TYR A 322 -18.41 14.61 -8.07
N GLU A 323 -18.64 13.64 -7.18
CA GLU A 323 -17.76 13.38 -6.04
C GLU A 323 -16.33 13.08 -6.51
N ALA A 324 -16.19 12.26 -7.56
CA ALA A 324 -14.90 11.99 -8.18
C ALA A 324 -14.24 13.26 -8.73
N THR A 325 -15.04 14.15 -9.32
CA THR A 325 -14.57 15.45 -9.83
C THR A 325 -14.08 16.35 -8.70
N VAL A 326 -14.85 16.52 -7.63
CA VAL A 326 -14.46 17.32 -6.45
C VAL A 326 -13.15 16.79 -5.85
N LYS A 327 -13.06 15.48 -5.64
CA LYS A 327 -11.85 14.82 -5.13
C LYS A 327 -10.66 15.00 -6.06
N ALA A 328 -10.83 14.86 -7.37
CA ALA A 328 -9.73 15.01 -8.32
C ALA A 328 -9.12 16.42 -8.26
N PHE A 329 -9.97 17.45 -8.25
CA PHE A 329 -9.51 18.83 -8.08
C PHE A 329 -8.87 19.06 -6.71
N ALA A 330 -9.46 18.55 -5.63
CA ALA A 330 -8.89 18.69 -4.29
C ALA A 330 -7.50 18.04 -4.18
N ALA A 331 -7.31 16.84 -4.75
CA ALA A 331 -6.04 16.14 -4.76
C ALA A 331 -4.94 16.92 -5.51
N ILE A 332 -5.26 17.39 -6.72
CA ILE A 332 -4.35 18.21 -7.54
C ILE A 332 -3.96 19.48 -6.78
N LEU A 333 -4.94 20.23 -6.28
CA LEU A 333 -4.69 21.51 -5.62
C LEU A 333 -3.94 21.36 -4.30
N ARG A 334 -4.25 20.30 -3.52
CA ARG A 334 -3.49 19.97 -2.30
C ARG A 334 -2.03 19.67 -2.64
N LYS A 335 -1.77 18.87 -3.68
CA LYS A 335 -0.40 18.62 -4.15
C LYS A 335 0.29 19.88 -4.62
N LEU A 336 -0.40 20.83 -5.24
CA LEU A 336 0.20 22.12 -5.65
C LEU A 336 0.29 23.17 -4.52
N ALA A 337 -0.13 22.81 -3.29
CA ALA A 337 -0.28 23.73 -2.17
C ALA A 337 -1.15 24.97 -2.51
N GLN A 338 -2.22 24.76 -3.27
CA GLN A 338 -3.17 25.78 -3.69
C GLN A 338 -4.54 25.59 -3.04
N THR A 339 -5.34 26.66 -3.06
CA THR A 339 -6.74 26.63 -2.62
C THR A 339 -7.68 26.43 -3.80
N ALA A 340 -8.97 26.18 -3.53
CA ALA A 340 -10.00 26.01 -4.56
C ALA A 340 -10.14 27.20 -5.54
N LYS A 341 -9.54 28.37 -5.25
CA LYS A 341 -9.44 29.50 -6.19
C LYS A 341 -8.71 29.17 -7.49
N ARG A 342 -7.94 28.08 -7.52
CA ARG A 342 -7.20 27.58 -8.68
C ARG A 342 -7.94 26.47 -9.44
N ALA A 343 -9.22 26.22 -9.12
CA ALA A 343 -10.14 25.41 -9.90
C ALA A 343 -11.06 26.35 -10.70
N ILE A 344 -10.83 26.45 -12.00
CA ILE A 344 -11.63 27.31 -12.89
C ILE A 344 -12.34 26.47 -13.95
N SER A 345 -13.45 26.98 -14.48
CA SER A 345 -14.11 26.38 -15.65
C SER A 345 -13.50 26.86 -16.96
N HIS A 346 -13.66 26.09 -18.05
CA HIS A 346 -13.33 26.59 -19.38
C HIS A 346 -14.19 27.80 -19.75
N LYS A 347 -15.46 27.83 -19.34
CA LYS A 347 -16.35 28.99 -19.45
C LYS A 347 -15.74 30.24 -18.81
N GLU A 348 -15.28 30.14 -17.56
CA GLU A 348 -14.60 31.24 -16.87
C GLU A 348 -13.32 31.69 -17.60
N TRP A 349 -12.50 30.75 -18.10
CA TRP A 349 -11.31 31.05 -18.90
C TRP A 349 -11.64 31.75 -20.24
N ALA A 350 -12.69 31.31 -20.91
CA ALA A 350 -12.99 31.65 -22.30
C ALA A 350 -14.07 32.73 -22.49
N GLN A 351 -14.79 33.14 -21.44
CA GLN A 351 -15.83 34.17 -21.53
C GLN A 351 -15.27 35.58 -21.37
N LEU A 352 -14.72 35.93 -20.20
CA LEU A 352 -14.28 37.29 -19.90
C LEU A 352 -13.11 37.27 -18.92
N GLY A 353 -11.94 37.74 -19.37
CA GLY A 353 -10.77 37.94 -18.50
C GLY A 353 -10.18 39.34 -18.64
N PRO A 354 -9.00 39.60 -18.05
CA PRO A 354 -8.28 40.86 -18.21
C PRO A 354 -8.11 41.34 -19.67
N ALA A 355 -8.15 40.42 -20.64
CA ALA A 355 -8.07 40.69 -22.07
C ALA A 355 -9.44 40.85 -22.79
N GLY A 356 -10.57 40.94 -22.06
CA GLY A 356 -11.91 41.06 -22.64
C GLY A 356 -12.56 39.74 -23.06
N VAL A 357 -13.58 39.80 -23.93
CA VAL A 357 -14.33 38.62 -24.41
C VAL A 357 -13.49 37.78 -25.36
N ARG A 358 -13.47 36.45 -25.17
CA ARG A 358 -12.57 35.53 -25.90
C ARG A 358 -13.32 34.57 -26.83
N GLN A 359 -13.47 33.30 -26.46
CA GLN A 359 -14.00 32.22 -27.30
C GLN A 359 -15.47 31.90 -27.02
N GLY A 360 -15.98 32.18 -25.82
CA GLY A 360 -17.39 31.93 -25.47
C GLY A 360 -17.73 30.47 -25.22
N LYS A 361 -16.84 29.70 -24.60
CA LYS A 361 -17.11 28.33 -24.13
C LYS A 361 -18.14 28.33 -23.01
N TRP A 362 -18.88 27.23 -22.87
CA TRP A 362 -19.97 27.09 -21.89
C TRP A 362 -19.72 26.00 -20.83
N ASP A 363 -18.71 25.16 -21.04
CA ASP A 363 -18.35 24.07 -20.16
C ASP A 363 -17.73 24.54 -18.83
N PRO A 364 -18.01 23.89 -17.69
CA PRO A 364 -18.62 22.57 -17.48
C PRO A 364 -20.16 22.59 -17.37
N GLY A 365 -20.82 23.57 -18.00
CA GLY A 365 -22.25 23.56 -18.22
C GLY A 365 -23.05 23.94 -16.99
N ALA A 366 -23.96 23.07 -16.54
CA ALA A 366 -24.84 23.32 -15.41
C ALA A 366 -24.13 23.22 -14.03
N ILE A 367 -22.81 23.41 -13.96
CA ILE A 367 -22.09 23.47 -12.68
C ILE A 367 -21.93 24.93 -12.27
N ASP A 368 -22.55 25.29 -11.15
CA ASP A 368 -22.19 26.51 -10.42
C ASP A 368 -20.78 26.36 -9.83
N MET A 369 -19.84 27.15 -10.35
CA MET A 369 -18.43 27.12 -9.93
C MET A 369 -18.19 27.64 -8.51
N ASN A 370 -19.09 28.45 -7.95
CA ASN A 370 -19.01 28.88 -6.55
C ASN A 370 -19.30 27.75 -5.58
N ILE A 371 -20.34 26.97 -5.87
CA ILE A 371 -20.66 25.76 -5.11
C ILE A 371 -19.53 24.75 -5.29
N PHE A 372 -19.10 24.48 -6.53
CA PHE A 372 -18.03 23.54 -6.81
C PHE A 372 -16.72 23.88 -6.06
N ARG A 373 -16.28 25.14 -6.07
CA ARG A 373 -15.07 25.54 -5.33
C ARG A 373 -15.25 25.43 -3.82
N THR A 374 -16.45 25.61 -3.29
CA THR A 374 -16.75 25.40 -1.86
C THR A 374 -16.60 23.92 -1.50
N ASP A 375 -17.13 23.02 -2.32
CA ASP A 375 -17.00 21.57 -2.13
C ASP A 375 -15.54 21.13 -2.23
N VAL A 376 -14.80 21.64 -3.22
CA VAL A 376 -13.36 21.37 -3.38
C VAL A 376 -12.57 21.86 -2.17
N GLN A 377 -12.84 23.06 -1.65
CA GLN A 377 -12.12 23.57 -0.47
C GLN A 377 -12.42 22.71 0.76
N THR A 378 -13.68 22.33 0.96
CA THR A 378 -14.08 21.41 2.04
C THR A 378 -13.34 20.07 1.94
N GLN A 379 -13.18 19.55 0.73
CA GLN A 379 -12.43 18.31 0.49
C GLN A 379 -10.92 18.47 0.70
N ILE A 380 -10.34 19.64 0.38
CA ILE A 380 -8.95 19.96 0.72
C ILE A 380 -8.76 19.91 2.24
N ASP A 381 -9.68 20.53 2.98
CA ASP A 381 -9.59 20.71 4.44
C ASP A 381 -9.81 19.38 5.21
N THR A 382 -10.75 18.53 4.79
CA THR A 382 -11.10 17.27 5.49
C THR A 382 -9.95 16.27 5.62
N ARG A 383 -9.01 16.24 4.66
CA ARG A 383 -7.80 15.40 4.75
C ARG A 383 -6.67 16.06 5.57
N THR A 384 -6.71 17.38 5.78
CA THR A 384 -5.75 18.06 6.68
C THR A 384 -6.10 17.87 8.15
N THR A 385 -7.37 17.61 8.48
CA THR A 385 -7.79 17.31 9.86
C THR A 385 -7.71 15.83 10.22
N GLY A 386 -7.46 14.97 9.22
CA GLY A 386 -7.48 13.52 9.39
C GLY A 386 -8.89 12.97 9.70
N GLY A 387 -9.19 11.73 9.32
CA GLY A 387 -10.53 11.14 9.54
C GLY A 387 -10.88 10.97 11.03
N PHE A 388 -11.98 10.25 11.33
CA PHE A 388 -12.43 10.06 12.72
C PHE A 388 -11.35 9.50 13.68
N LEU A 389 -10.38 8.72 13.17
CA LEU A 389 -9.25 8.24 13.96
C LEU A 389 -8.31 9.37 14.41
N MET A 390 -8.17 10.43 13.61
CA MET A 390 -7.34 11.60 13.95
C MET A 390 -8.09 12.60 14.85
N ALA A 391 -9.38 12.38 15.08
CA ALA A 391 -10.11 13.03 16.18
C ALA A 391 -9.76 12.41 17.55
N LEU A 392 -9.06 11.27 17.57
CA LEU A 392 -8.58 10.61 18.77
C LEU A 392 -7.11 10.95 19.00
N THR A 393 -6.72 11.06 20.26
CA THR A 393 -5.31 11.17 20.67
C THR A 393 -4.53 9.91 20.29
N ASP A 394 -3.20 10.02 20.16
CA ASP A 394 -2.32 8.86 19.90
C ASP A 394 -2.48 7.71 20.90
N SER A 395 -2.90 8.03 22.13
CA SER A 395 -3.19 7.03 23.17
C SER A 395 -4.48 6.29 22.85
N GLU A 396 -5.55 7.01 22.54
CA GLU A 396 -6.85 6.44 22.18
C GLU A 396 -6.77 5.63 20.88
N GLN A 397 -5.98 6.09 19.90
CA GLN A 397 -5.69 5.32 18.68
C GLN A 397 -4.97 4.01 18.99
N ARG A 398 -3.97 4.04 19.89
CA ARG A 398 -3.27 2.83 20.36
C ARG A 398 -4.18 1.88 21.11
N GLU A 399 -5.07 2.39 21.95
CA GLU A 399 -6.06 1.57 22.67
C GLU A 399 -6.98 0.81 21.71
N ILE A 400 -7.45 1.48 20.64
CA ILE A 400 -8.27 0.83 19.62
C ILE A 400 -7.45 -0.23 18.87
N LEU A 401 -6.21 0.09 18.49
CA LEU A 401 -5.33 -0.84 17.79
C LEU A 401 -5.04 -2.08 18.63
N ASP A 402 -4.73 -1.90 19.92
CA ASP A 402 -4.48 -2.97 20.86
C ASP A 402 -5.74 -3.82 21.10
N TYR A 403 -6.91 -3.18 21.18
CA TYR A 403 -8.18 -3.89 21.27
C TYR A 403 -8.43 -4.79 20.05
N VAL A 404 -8.18 -4.28 18.84
CA VAL A 404 -8.34 -5.03 17.58
C VAL A 404 -7.34 -6.18 17.51
N ARG A 405 -6.06 -5.95 17.84
CA ARG A 405 -5.03 -7.00 17.88
C ARG A 405 -5.39 -8.08 18.90
N ALA A 406 -5.88 -7.69 20.07
CA ALA A 406 -6.32 -8.62 21.11
C ALA A 406 -7.50 -9.50 20.68
N GLN A 407 -8.30 -9.09 19.68
CA GLN A 407 -9.37 -9.95 19.16
C GLN A 407 -8.83 -11.21 18.47
N ASN A 408 -7.67 -11.10 17.82
CA ASN A 408 -7.05 -12.18 17.04
C ASN A 408 -5.91 -12.88 17.78
N ALA A 409 -5.51 -12.39 18.95
CA ALA A 409 -4.49 -13.02 19.76
C ALA A 409 -4.98 -14.37 20.31
N PRO A 410 -4.19 -15.46 20.19
CA PRO A 410 -4.53 -16.75 20.79
C PRO A 410 -4.59 -16.65 22.32
N ILE A 411 -5.70 -17.10 22.91
CA ILE A 411 -5.96 -17.13 24.35
C ILE A 411 -5.95 -18.59 24.88
N PRO A 412 -5.52 -18.81 26.14
CA PRO A 412 -5.58 -20.13 26.76
C PRO A 412 -7.03 -20.49 27.13
N SER A 413 -7.36 -21.78 27.03
CA SER A 413 -8.60 -22.32 27.59
C SER A 413 -8.55 -22.25 29.12
N THR A 414 -9.61 -21.72 29.74
CA THR A 414 -9.76 -21.71 31.20
C THR A 414 -10.49 -22.95 31.73
N SER A 415 -10.89 -23.87 30.84
CA SER A 415 -11.56 -25.11 31.24
C SER A 415 -10.64 -25.95 32.13
N PRO A 416 -11.15 -26.50 33.25
CA PRO A 416 -10.42 -27.47 34.06
C PRO A 416 -10.25 -28.83 33.34
N LEU A 417 -10.97 -29.05 32.24
CA LEU A 417 -10.92 -30.28 31.43
C LEU A 417 -10.22 -30.09 30.07
N ARG A 418 -9.43 -29.02 29.91
CA ARG A 418 -8.57 -28.83 28.72
C ARG A 418 -7.52 -29.94 28.60
N HIS A 419 -7.02 -30.22 27.40
CA HIS A 419 -5.99 -31.25 27.21
C HIS A 419 -4.73 -30.92 28.02
N LEU A 420 -4.04 -31.96 28.54
CA LEU A 420 -2.87 -31.79 29.40
C LEU A 420 -1.70 -31.04 28.73
N GLY A 421 -1.67 -31.00 27.39
CA GLY A 421 -0.72 -30.22 26.58
C GLY A 421 -1.39 -29.18 25.68
N GLU A 422 -2.63 -28.77 25.98
CA GLU A 422 -3.35 -27.76 25.19
C GLU A 422 -2.63 -26.41 25.25
N GLY A 423 -2.16 -25.93 24.09
CA GLY A 423 -1.65 -24.57 23.94
C GLY A 423 -2.77 -23.52 23.85
N ASN A 424 -2.44 -22.33 23.37
CA ASN A 424 -3.45 -21.31 23.08
C ASN A 424 -4.13 -21.65 21.76
N VAL A 425 -5.34 -22.22 21.84
CA VAL A 425 -6.04 -22.81 20.68
C VAL A 425 -7.12 -21.93 20.07
N ASN A 426 -7.52 -20.83 20.72
CA ASN A 426 -8.66 -20.01 20.26
C ASN A 426 -8.35 -18.51 20.35
N THR A 427 -9.13 -17.67 19.67
CA THR A 427 -9.04 -16.20 19.74
C THR A 427 -10.32 -15.63 20.33
N ARG A 428 -10.32 -14.37 20.79
CA ARG A 428 -11.55 -13.73 21.29
C ARG A 428 -12.61 -13.62 20.19
N ALA A 429 -12.19 -13.31 18.96
CA ALA A 429 -13.08 -13.27 17.80
C ALA A 429 -13.71 -14.63 17.48
N ASN A 430 -12.96 -15.72 17.64
CA ASN A 430 -13.44 -17.08 17.34
C ASN A 430 -14.15 -17.77 18.53
N LEU A 431 -14.05 -17.20 19.74
CA LEU A 431 -14.62 -17.80 20.95
C LEU A 431 -16.14 -18.00 20.84
N ALA A 432 -16.88 -17.05 20.28
CA ALA A 432 -18.33 -17.17 20.11
C ALA A 432 -18.72 -18.36 19.20
N ARG A 433 -17.98 -18.57 18.11
CA ARG A 433 -18.19 -19.71 17.20
C ARG A 433 -17.85 -21.04 17.87
N ALA A 434 -16.78 -21.08 18.66
CA ALA A 434 -16.40 -22.27 19.41
C ALA A 434 -17.41 -22.59 20.53
N ILE A 435 -17.94 -21.57 21.21
CA ILE A 435 -19.00 -21.74 22.20
C ILE A 435 -20.25 -22.29 21.53
N ASP A 436 -20.71 -21.69 20.42
CA ASP A 436 -21.84 -22.18 19.64
C ASP A 436 -21.64 -23.65 19.25
N ALA A 437 -20.52 -23.99 18.62
CA ALA A 437 -20.23 -25.37 18.20
C ALA A 437 -20.35 -26.39 19.34
N ASN A 438 -19.85 -26.07 20.55
CA ASN A 438 -19.91 -26.98 21.69
C ASN A 438 -21.28 -26.98 22.40
N GLN A 439 -21.91 -25.82 22.56
CA GLN A 439 -23.22 -25.69 23.19
C GLN A 439 -24.33 -26.29 22.32
N HIS A 440 -24.25 -26.12 21.00
CA HIS A 440 -25.21 -26.67 20.05
C HIS A 440 -25.30 -28.19 20.18
N VAL A 441 -24.17 -28.88 20.23
CA VAL A 441 -24.13 -30.35 20.45
C VAL A 441 -24.83 -30.71 21.75
N THR A 442 -24.53 -29.99 22.84
CA THR A 442 -25.13 -30.25 24.16
C THR A 442 -26.65 -30.04 24.14
N ALA A 443 -27.12 -28.96 23.51
CA ALA A 443 -28.53 -28.63 23.40
C ALA A 443 -29.30 -29.68 22.58
N VAL A 444 -28.78 -30.03 21.39
CA VAL A 444 -29.37 -31.05 20.51
C VAL A 444 -29.48 -32.39 21.21
N VAL A 445 -28.42 -32.84 21.89
CA VAL A 445 -28.43 -34.11 22.63
C VAL A 445 -29.45 -34.09 23.76
N THR A 446 -29.54 -32.99 24.50
CA THR A 446 -30.47 -32.85 25.64
C THR A 446 -31.92 -32.90 25.14
N LEU A 447 -32.25 -32.09 24.13
CA LEU A 447 -33.59 -32.06 23.54
C LEU A 447 -33.98 -33.39 22.89
N ALA A 448 -33.05 -34.02 22.16
CA ALA A 448 -33.29 -35.34 21.56
C ALA A 448 -33.55 -36.42 22.62
N LYS A 449 -32.85 -36.38 23.76
CA LYS A 449 -33.10 -37.29 24.90
C LYS A 449 -34.48 -37.07 25.51
N GLU A 450 -34.99 -35.85 25.50
CA GLU A 450 -36.36 -35.55 25.92
C GLU A 450 -37.42 -35.99 24.90
N GLY A 451 -37.04 -36.21 23.64
CA GLY A 451 -37.92 -36.66 22.57
C GLY A 451 -38.33 -35.54 21.60
N HIS A 452 -37.60 -34.42 21.61
CA HIS A 452 -37.82 -33.33 20.67
C HIS A 452 -37.52 -33.79 19.23
N THR A 453 -38.58 -33.95 18.43
CA THR A 453 -38.50 -34.49 17.05
C THR A 453 -37.46 -33.77 16.19
N PRO A 454 -37.41 -32.43 16.08
CA PRO A 454 -36.43 -31.75 15.23
C PRO A 454 -34.97 -32.07 15.58
N SER A 455 -34.66 -32.21 16.87
CA SER A 455 -33.30 -32.56 17.30
C SER A 455 -32.94 -34.01 16.97
N ILE A 456 -33.92 -34.93 17.02
CA ILE A 456 -33.74 -36.32 16.59
C ILE A 456 -33.57 -36.37 15.06
N ALA A 457 -34.36 -35.58 14.32
CA ALA A 457 -34.30 -35.45 12.87
C ALA A 457 -32.92 -34.95 12.41
N LEU A 458 -32.42 -33.89 13.03
CA LEU A 458 -31.10 -33.33 12.75
C LEU A 458 -29.98 -34.36 12.99
N LEU A 459 -30.02 -35.09 14.11
CA LEU A 459 -29.05 -36.16 14.37
C LEU A 459 -29.13 -37.26 13.29
N TRP A 460 -30.35 -37.59 12.84
CA TRP A 460 -30.54 -38.56 11.77
C TRP A 460 -29.99 -38.07 10.43
N GLU A 461 -30.32 -36.83 10.02
CA GLU A 461 -29.81 -36.21 8.80
C GLU A 461 -28.29 -36.18 8.76
N VAL A 462 -27.64 -35.63 9.81
CA VAL A 462 -26.17 -35.56 9.89
C VAL A 462 -25.55 -36.96 9.85
N SER A 463 -26.21 -37.96 10.46
CA SER A 463 -25.72 -39.34 10.43
C SER A 463 -25.65 -39.94 9.02
N THR A 464 -26.50 -39.50 8.09
CA THR A 464 -26.54 -40.02 6.72
C THR A 464 -25.30 -39.64 5.89
N ALA A 465 -24.55 -38.62 6.32
CA ALA A 465 -23.31 -38.24 5.64
C ALA A 465 -22.24 -39.34 5.69
N ALA A 466 -22.27 -40.22 6.70
CA ALA A 466 -21.39 -41.39 6.78
C ALA A 466 -21.70 -42.44 5.69
N ASP A 467 -22.90 -42.41 5.10
CA ASP A 467 -23.28 -43.33 4.03
C ASP A 467 -22.91 -42.77 2.64
N ASN A 468 -22.49 -41.49 2.58
CA ASN A 468 -22.11 -40.79 1.35
C ASN A 468 -20.80 -40.00 1.49
N PRO A 469 -19.66 -40.67 1.80
CA PRO A 469 -18.38 -40.00 2.05
C PRO A 469 -17.85 -39.21 0.85
N GLY A 470 -18.20 -39.59 -0.38
CA GLY A 470 -17.82 -38.82 -1.57
C GLY A 470 -18.55 -37.48 -1.72
N LYS A 471 -19.76 -37.35 -1.16
CA LYS A 471 -20.55 -36.11 -1.20
C LYS A 471 -20.24 -35.19 -0.03
N TYR A 472 -19.92 -35.75 1.14
CA TYR A 472 -19.63 -35.01 2.38
C TYR A 472 -18.30 -35.45 3.01
N PRO A 473 -17.17 -35.29 2.30
CA PRO A 473 -15.87 -35.83 2.74
C PRO A 473 -15.36 -35.20 4.06
N ASP A 474 -15.75 -33.98 4.36
CA ASP A 474 -15.36 -33.18 5.53
C ASP A 474 -16.28 -33.39 6.75
N ARG A 475 -17.41 -34.09 6.59
CA ARG A 475 -18.42 -34.27 7.65
C ARG A 475 -18.39 -35.66 8.31
N GLN A 476 -17.37 -36.47 8.02
CA GLN A 476 -17.36 -37.89 8.41
C GLN A 476 -17.25 -38.07 9.94
N GLU A 477 -16.49 -37.23 10.63
CA GLU A 477 -16.43 -37.26 12.10
C GLU A 477 -17.78 -36.88 12.73
N ASP A 478 -18.40 -35.81 12.24
CA ASP A 478 -19.73 -35.37 12.69
C ASP A 478 -20.78 -36.47 12.52
N ALA A 479 -20.77 -37.15 11.37
CA ALA A 479 -21.72 -38.21 11.06
C ALA A 479 -21.56 -39.40 12.01
N ASN A 480 -20.32 -39.79 12.32
CA ASN A 480 -20.02 -40.86 13.27
C ASN A 480 -20.46 -40.50 14.70
N LEU A 481 -20.23 -39.25 15.10
CA LEU A 481 -20.71 -38.73 16.39
C LEU A 481 -22.24 -38.74 16.43
N ALA A 482 -22.92 -38.25 15.39
CA ALA A 482 -24.37 -38.23 15.30
C ALA A 482 -24.98 -39.64 15.36
N LYS A 483 -24.41 -40.63 14.67
CA LYS A 483 -24.80 -42.06 14.77
C LYS A 483 -24.73 -42.55 16.21
N THR A 484 -23.63 -42.26 16.90
CA THR A 484 -23.41 -42.66 18.30
C THR A 484 -24.44 -42.02 19.23
N LEU A 485 -24.68 -40.72 19.08
CA LEU A 485 -25.64 -39.97 19.89
C LEU A 485 -27.07 -40.46 19.65
N LEU A 486 -27.46 -40.71 18.40
CA LEU A 486 -28.78 -41.24 18.03
C LEU A 486 -29.02 -42.65 18.59
N ALA A 487 -27.99 -43.49 18.64
CA ALA A 487 -28.06 -44.82 19.24
C ALA A 487 -28.40 -44.75 20.74
N SER A 488 -27.95 -43.70 21.44
CA SER A 488 -28.23 -43.48 22.86
C SER A 488 -29.67 -43.05 23.18
N ILE A 489 -30.46 -42.63 22.17
CA ILE A 489 -31.87 -42.24 22.33
C ILE A 489 -32.76 -43.49 22.40
N SER A 490 -33.79 -43.47 23.24
CA SER A 490 -34.69 -44.62 23.42
C SER A 490 -35.46 -44.97 22.14
N LYS A 491 -35.76 -46.26 21.94
CA LYS A 491 -36.49 -46.74 20.76
C LYS A 491 -37.87 -46.10 20.64
N THR A 492 -38.59 -45.92 21.74
CA THR A 492 -39.93 -45.32 21.76
C THR A 492 -39.90 -43.87 21.26
N LYS A 493 -38.96 -43.06 21.73
CA LYS A 493 -38.85 -41.64 21.31
C LYS A 493 -38.44 -41.52 19.84
N LYS A 494 -37.56 -42.40 19.36
CA LYS A 494 -37.21 -42.47 17.94
C LYS A 494 -38.38 -42.90 17.05
N ALA A 495 -39.22 -43.81 17.51
CA ALA A 495 -40.39 -44.25 16.74
C ALA A 495 -41.40 -43.12 16.58
N VAL A 496 -41.68 -42.34 17.64
CA VAL A 496 -42.54 -41.15 17.57
C VAL A 496 -41.95 -40.12 16.61
N ALA A 497 -40.65 -39.82 16.73
CA ALA A 497 -40.01 -38.85 15.84
C ALA A 497 -40.02 -39.30 14.37
N ALA A 498 -39.91 -40.59 14.07
CA ALA A 498 -39.89 -41.11 12.69
C ALA A 498 -41.16 -40.79 11.89
N GLU A 499 -42.31 -40.64 12.55
CA GLU A 499 -43.57 -40.26 11.92
C GLU A 499 -43.57 -38.77 11.50
N ASP A 500 -42.78 -37.93 12.18
CA ASP A 500 -42.73 -36.48 11.99
C ASP A 500 -41.48 -36.01 11.20
N ILE A 501 -40.45 -36.85 11.05
CA ILE A 501 -39.15 -36.50 10.45
C ILE A 501 -39.28 -36.09 8.97
N GLU A 502 -40.12 -36.78 8.18
CA GLU A 502 -40.34 -36.43 6.77
C GLU A 502 -40.93 -35.02 6.64
N ALA A 503 -41.92 -34.69 7.47
CA ALA A 503 -42.55 -33.37 7.47
C ALA A 503 -41.58 -32.24 7.86
N TRP A 504 -40.63 -32.51 8.76
CA TRP A 504 -39.59 -31.54 9.12
C TRP A 504 -38.55 -31.35 8.00
N LEU A 505 -38.06 -32.44 7.39
CA LEU A 505 -37.09 -32.38 6.28
C LEU A 505 -37.63 -31.59 5.08
N ASP A 506 -38.93 -31.70 4.82
CA ASP A 506 -39.59 -30.93 3.76
C ASP A 506 -39.75 -29.44 4.11
N ALA A 507 -39.96 -29.11 5.40
CA ALA A 507 -40.03 -27.73 5.87
C ALA A 507 -38.68 -27.00 5.78
N GLU A 508 -37.56 -27.64 6.15
CA GLU A 508 -36.22 -27.03 6.04
C GLU A 508 -35.81 -26.78 4.57
N LYS A 509 -36.11 -27.72 3.66
CA LYS A 509 -35.88 -27.53 2.21
C LYS A 509 -36.68 -26.37 1.63
N ALA A 510 -37.84 -26.05 2.20
CA ALA A 510 -38.66 -24.93 1.75
C ALA A 510 -38.18 -23.57 2.32
N ALA A 511 -37.36 -23.58 3.37
CA ALA A 511 -36.84 -22.38 4.04
C ALA A 511 -35.44 -21.96 3.55
N ALA A 512 -34.68 -22.89 2.95
CA ALA A 512 -33.39 -22.64 2.29
C ALA A 512 -33.58 -22.18 0.84
#